data_AF-A0A0C2W5J7-F1
#
_entry.id   AF-A0A0C2W5J7-F1
#
_cell.length_a   1.000
_cell.length_b   1.000
_cell.length_c   1.000
_cell.angle_alpha   90.00
_cell.angle_beta   90.00
_cell.angle_gamma   90.00
#
_symmetry.space_group_name_H-M   'P 1'
#
loop_
_entity.id
_entity.type
_entity.pdbx_description
1 polymer ?
#
loop_
_entity_poly.entity_id
_entity_poly.type
_entity_poly.pdbx_seq_one_letter_code
_entity_poly.pdbx_strand_id
1 'polypeptide(L)'
;MTTIHQDGHFPGIVRIKEFSNVKSDGKDIVIGYGGIKRTKRRLIMEDKAKLFMAVKTPRDVLMAVYDLLEVTRVLWRKHKILHRDISPNNILVREKTQYLEGPVMKDPGDMCFSEFLLNNRTPSTPTTTSETERNSLKYATKVILIDFDMAENQTPILTGTGNPKSRTGTPLWMARLLRANEYIKADVVAPSIPQLGDGEQVYRRFLVERLEKFPSNEKEMVFVQPGKLSSSFRHKLRYDAESVFWSMVWWCIEAQPNGDNKGSKIESGVWMDLTYRKDQRNSFITNFPTEFLHPEYRQLERLLRDMAALLRGDYDFSEDSLRRQDEYLHEAFQRLIYRFLFNNYDQKFINQEKSRLPRKVQKSFLMSNRLTSSSDYASPPKVESFESTQG
;
A
#
# COMPACT_ATOMS: atom_id res chain seq x y z
N MET A 1 -4.23 -17.13 -4.47
CA MET A 1 -5.48 -17.15 -3.66
C MET A 1 -5.72 -18.47 -2.96
N THR A 2 -5.85 -19.61 -3.65
CA THR A 2 -6.00 -20.93 -2.99
C THR A 2 -4.87 -21.26 -2.04
N THR A 3 -3.61 -21.04 -2.45
CA THR A 3 -2.41 -21.23 -1.59
C THR A 3 -2.42 -20.35 -0.34
N ILE A 4 -2.98 -19.13 -0.43
CA ILE A 4 -3.00 -18.17 0.69
C ILE A 4 -3.97 -18.63 1.78
N HIS A 5 -5.08 -19.24 1.40
CA HIS A 5 -6.14 -19.68 2.32
C HIS A 5 -6.12 -21.18 2.62
N GLN A 6 -5.07 -21.90 2.19
CA GLN A 6 -5.02 -23.36 2.28
C GLN A 6 -5.08 -23.88 3.72
N ASP A 7 -4.54 -23.11 4.67
CA ASP A 7 -4.42 -23.47 6.09
C ASP A 7 -5.41 -22.71 6.99
N GLY A 8 -6.43 -22.09 6.40
CA GLY A 8 -7.42 -21.24 7.07
C GLY A 8 -7.53 -19.85 6.44
N HIS A 9 -8.48 -19.05 6.92
CA HIS A 9 -8.67 -17.69 6.45
C HIS A 9 -7.47 -16.81 6.84
N PHE A 10 -6.95 -16.08 5.85
CA PHE A 10 -5.82 -15.18 6.04
C PHE A 10 -6.37 -13.78 6.33
N PRO A 11 -6.12 -13.18 7.50
CA PRO A 11 -6.65 -11.87 7.85
C PRO A 11 -6.25 -10.79 6.86
N GLY A 12 -7.23 -10.01 6.39
CA GLY A 12 -7.00 -8.90 5.49
C GLY A 12 -6.76 -9.27 4.02
N ILE A 13 -6.97 -10.52 3.61
CA ILE A 13 -6.96 -10.94 2.19
C ILE A 13 -8.35 -11.40 1.78
N VAL A 14 -8.77 -11.04 0.56
CA VAL A 14 -10.10 -11.36 0.04
C VAL A 14 -10.39 -12.86 -0.01
N ARG A 15 -11.56 -13.26 0.49
CA ARG A 15 -12.04 -14.63 0.41
C ARG A 15 -12.78 -14.86 -0.90
N ILE A 16 -12.41 -15.94 -1.59
CA ILE A 16 -13.09 -16.39 -2.80
C ILE A 16 -14.08 -17.47 -2.40
N LYS A 17 -15.36 -17.18 -2.60
CA LYS A 17 -16.45 -18.14 -2.36
C LYS A 17 -16.48 -19.20 -3.46
N GLU A 18 -16.47 -18.76 -4.71
CA GLU A 18 -16.57 -19.61 -5.89
C GLU A 18 -15.75 -19.03 -7.04
N PHE A 19 -15.30 -19.90 -7.95
CA PHE A 19 -14.70 -19.48 -9.20
C PHE A 19 -15.13 -20.40 -10.34
N SER A 20 -15.25 -19.85 -11.55
CA SER A 20 -15.61 -20.63 -12.74
C SER A 20 -14.98 -20.05 -13.99
N ASN A 21 -14.80 -20.87 -15.02
CA ASN A 21 -14.38 -20.38 -16.33
C ASN A 21 -15.52 -19.59 -16.97
N VAL A 22 -15.20 -18.45 -17.57
CA VAL A 22 -16.19 -17.67 -18.31
C VAL A 22 -16.38 -18.32 -19.67
N LYS A 23 -17.64 -18.57 -20.04
CA LYS A 23 -18.01 -19.22 -21.29
C LYS A 23 -18.62 -18.22 -22.28
N SER A 24 -18.36 -18.43 -23.57
CA SER A 24 -19.07 -17.85 -24.72
C SER A 24 -19.56 -19.01 -25.58
N ASP A 25 -20.86 -19.07 -25.89
CA ASP A 25 -21.47 -20.14 -26.68
C ASP A 25 -21.16 -21.56 -26.15
N GLY A 26 -21.17 -21.71 -24.82
CA GLY A 26 -20.89 -22.97 -24.13
C GLY A 26 -19.40 -23.36 -24.07
N LYS A 27 -18.51 -22.62 -24.74
CA LYS A 27 -17.06 -22.86 -24.75
C LYS A 27 -16.33 -21.90 -23.83
N ASP A 28 -15.30 -22.39 -23.14
CA ASP A 28 -14.46 -21.54 -22.30
C ASP A 28 -13.76 -20.46 -23.13
N ILE A 29 -13.75 -19.23 -22.64
CA ILE A 29 -13.00 -18.14 -23.26
C ILE A 29 -11.52 -18.34 -22.96
N VAL A 30 -10.80 -18.84 -23.98
CA VAL A 30 -9.35 -19.07 -23.94
C VAL A 30 -8.68 -18.18 -24.97
N ILE A 31 -7.68 -17.41 -24.55
CA ILE A 31 -6.84 -16.60 -25.41
C ILE A 31 -5.46 -17.27 -25.49
N GLY A 32 -4.99 -17.54 -26.71
CA GLY A 32 -3.66 -18.08 -26.96
C GLY A 32 -2.79 -17.04 -27.67
N TYR A 33 -1.59 -16.76 -27.16
CA TYR A 33 -0.58 -15.97 -27.87
C TYR A 33 0.83 -16.47 -27.52
N GLY A 34 1.67 -16.72 -28.53
CA GLY A 34 3.07 -17.13 -28.34
C GLY A 34 3.25 -18.40 -27.50
N GLY A 35 2.39 -19.42 -27.69
CA GLY A 35 2.44 -20.68 -26.92
C GLY A 35 1.84 -20.61 -25.51
N ILE A 36 1.45 -19.44 -25.02
CA ILE A 36 0.79 -19.25 -23.73
C ILE A 36 -0.72 -19.29 -23.93
N LYS A 37 -1.42 -20.16 -23.19
CA LYS A 37 -2.89 -20.19 -23.11
C LYS A 37 -3.35 -19.52 -21.80
N ARG A 38 -4.30 -18.61 -21.91
CA ARG A 38 -4.94 -17.93 -20.78
C ARG A 38 -6.45 -18.16 -20.82
N THR A 39 -7.02 -18.65 -19.74
CA THR A 39 -8.47 -18.86 -19.61
C THR A 39 -9.07 -17.74 -18.78
N LYS A 40 -10.14 -17.12 -19.27
CA LYS A 40 -10.88 -16.10 -18.50
C LYS A 40 -11.65 -16.78 -17.37
N ARG A 41 -11.46 -16.33 -16.13
CA ARG A 41 -12.16 -16.85 -14.95
C ARG A 41 -12.98 -15.75 -14.29
N ARG A 42 -14.15 -16.12 -13.75
CA ARG A 42 -14.97 -15.28 -12.86
C ARG A 42 -14.70 -15.74 -11.43
N LEU A 43 -14.41 -14.79 -10.56
CA LEU A 43 -14.26 -15.01 -9.12
C LEU A 43 -15.47 -14.37 -8.42
N ILE A 44 -16.12 -15.12 -7.53
CA ILE A 44 -17.15 -14.61 -6.63
C ILE A 44 -16.47 -14.35 -5.29
N MET A 45 -16.35 -13.08 -4.93
CA MET A 45 -15.76 -12.64 -3.67
C MET A 45 -16.81 -12.64 -2.57
N GLU A 46 -16.41 -13.04 -1.37
CA GLU A 46 -17.29 -13.04 -0.19
C GLU A 46 -17.34 -11.65 0.49
N ASP A 47 -16.23 -10.92 0.42
CA ASP A 47 -16.06 -9.68 1.14
C ASP A 47 -16.58 -8.45 0.38
N LYS A 48 -17.09 -7.46 1.13
CA LYS A 48 -17.55 -6.16 0.61
C LYS A 48 -16.88 -5.02 1.34
N ALA A 49 -16.35 -4.06 0.59
CA ALA A 49 -15.67 -2.88 1.11
C ALA A 49 -15.59 -1.77 0.07
N LYS A 50 -15.11 -0.59 0.48
CA LYS A 50 -14.89 0.56 -0.40
C LYS A 50 -13.42 0.65 -0.79
N LEU A 51 -13.13 1.29 -1.92
CA LEU A 51 -11.75 1.58 -2.33
C LEU A 51 -11.03 2.45 -1.28
N PHE A 52 -9.71 2.34 -1.20
CA PHE A 52 -8.88 3.10 -0.27
C PHE A 52 -9.08 4.62 -0.37
N MET A 53 -9.24 5.16 -1.58
CA MET A 53 -9.48 6.60 -1.80
C MET A 53 -10.83 7.10 -1.26
N ALA A 54 -11.77 6.20 -0.97
CA ALA A 54 -13.06 6.53 -0.38
C ALA A 54 -13.03 6.58 1.16
N VAL A 55 -11.94 6.17 1.80
CA VAL A 55 -11.75 6.28 3.25
C VAL A 55 -11.80 7.74 3.66
N LYS A 56 -12.52 8.06 4.72
CA LYS A 56 -12.89 9.44 5.03
C LYS A 56 -11.95 10.17 5.97
N THR A 57 -11.35 9.48 6.94
CA THR A 57 -10.62 10.13 8.02
C THR A 57 -9.13 9.78 7.97
N PRO A 58 -8.24 10.67 8.44
CA PRO A 58 -6.85 10.32 8.63
C PRO A 58 -6.66 9.09 9.53
N ARG A 59 -7.47 8.93 10.60
CA ARG A 59 -7.43 7.75 11.47
C ARG A 59 -7.60 6.46 10.67
N ASP A 60 -8.70 6.35 9.92
CA ASP A 60 -9.02 5.12 9.20
C ASP A 60 -7.99 4.82 8.11
N VAL A 61 -7.43 5.84 7.44
CA VAL A 61 -6.35 5.65 6.47
C VAL A 61 -5.09 5.14 7.13
N LEU A 62 -4.66 5.75 8.22
CA LEU A 62 -3.45 5.33 8.93
C LEU A 62 -3.58 3.92 9.50
N MET A 63 -4.75 3.59 10.05
CA MET A 63 -5.05 2.22 10.49
C MET A 63 -5.02 1.24 9.32
N ALA A 64 -5.63 1.59 8.17
CA ALA A 64 -5.60 0.76 6.98
C ALA A 64 -4.19 0.56 6.41
N VAL A 65 -3.35 1.60 6.42
CA VAL A 65 -1.94 1.53 5.98
C VAL A 65 -1.13 0.64 6.93
N TYR A 66 -1.29 0.81 8.25
CA TYR A 66 -0.65 -0.06 9.25
C TYR A 66 -1.04 -1.52 9.06
N ASP A 67 -2.34 -1.78 8.93
CA ASP A 67 -2.89 -3.12 8.77
C ASP A 67 -2.46 -3.75 7.45
N LEU A 68 -2.41 -2.98 6.36
CA LEU A 68 -1.96 -3.47 5.06
C LEU A 68 -0.48 -3.90 5.10
N LEU A 69 0.38 -3.13 5.76
CA LEU A 69 1.77 -3.53 6.02
C LEU A 69 1.83 -4.82 6.84
N GLU A 70 0.93 -4.98 7.81
CA GLU A 70 0.86 -6.20 8.60
C GLU A 70 0.46 -7.41 7.75
N VAL A 71 -0.55 -7.26 6.89
CA VAL A 71 -0.99 -8.30 5.94
C VAL A 71 0.16 -8.73 5.04
N THR A 72 0.84 -7.80 4.38
CA THR A 72 1.93 -8.12 3.43
C THR A 72 3.15 -8.73 4.13
N ARG A 73 3.47 -8.25 5.34
CA ARG A 73 4.55 -8.79 6.18
C ARG A 73 4.29 -10.25 6.57
N VAL A 74 3.09 -10.56 7.07
CA VAL A 74 2.74 -11.93 7.48
C VAL A 74 2.61 -12.84 6.25
N LEU A 75 2.08 -12.33 5.14
CA LEU A 75 1.96 -13.09 3.88
C LEU A 75 3.35 -13.48 3.35
N TRP A 76 4.30 -12.55 3.39
CA TRP A 76 5.70 -12.83 3.08
C TRP A 76 6.29 -13.89 4.01
N ARG A 77 6.11 -13.71 5.32
CA ARG A 77 6.69 -14.60 6.32
C ARG A 77 6.18 -16.04 6.18
N LYS A 78 4.87 -16.20 5.98
CA LYS A 78 4.19 -17.51 6.01
C LYS A 78 4.17 -18.21 4.66
N HIS A 79 4.06 -17.46 3.57
CA HIS A 79 3.91 -18.05 2.23
C HIS A 79 4.99 -17.62 1.23
N LYS A 80 5.90 -16.69 1.61
CA LYS A 80 6.87 -16.07 0.69
C LYS A 80 6.20 -15.46 -0.54
N ILE A 81 4.98 -14.96 -0.38
CA ILE A 81 4.23 -14.32 -1.46
C ILE A 81 4.39 -12.80 -1.34
N LEU A 82 4.72 -12.15 -2.46
CA LEU A 82 4.72 -10.70 -2.64
C LEU A 82 3.52 -10.30 -3.49
N HIS A 83 2.91 -9.14 -3.21
CA HIS A 83 1.73 -8.69 -3.95
C HIS A 83 2.10 -8.03 -5.28
N ARG A 84 3.12 -7.16 -5.27
CA ARG A 84 3.74 -6.51 -6.43
C ARG A 84 2.89 -5.52 -7.22
N ASP A 85 1.59 -5.44 -6.95
CA ASP A 85 0.69 -4.43 -7.52
C ASP A 85 -0.16 -3.74 -6.45
N ILE A 86 0.47 -3.28 -5.38
CA ILE A 86 -0.23 -2.51 -4.35
C ILE A 86 -0.57 -1.12 -4.90
N SER A 87 -1.86 -0.81 -4.90
CA SER A 87 -2.41 0.47 -5.32
C SER A 87 -3.71 0.77 -4.57
N PRO A 88 -4.20 2.02 -4.55
CA PRO A 88 -5.49 2.35 -3.92
C PRO A 88 -6.69 1.60 -4.49
N ASN A 89 -6.58 1.02 -5.70
CA ASN A 89 -7.63 0.23 -6.33
C ASN A 89 -7.63 -1.23 -5.85
N ASN A 90 -6.48 -1.73 -5.38
CA ASN A 90 -6.31 -3.10 -4.91
C ASN A 90 -6.40 -3.20 -3.38
N ILE A 91 -6.57 -2.06 -2.70
CA ILE A 91 -6.79 -1.95 -1.26
C ILE A 91 -8.25 -1.57 -1.03
N LEU A 92 -9.00 -2.48 -0.40
CA LEU A 92 -10.35 -2.18 0.05
C LEU A 92 -10.36 -1.98 1.58
N VAL A 93 -11.25 -1.10 2.04
CA VAL A 93 -11.42 -0.78 3.46
C VAL A 93 -12.91 -0.86 3.82
N ARG A 94 -13.21 -1.68 4.82
CA ARG A 94 -14.54 -1.86 5.41
C ARG A 94 -14.88 -0.66 6.32
N GLU A 95 -16.17 -0.42 6.52
CA GLU A 95 -16.63 0.64 7.44
C GLU A 95 -16.36 0.29 8.90
N LYS A 96 -16.54 -0.98 9.25
CA LYS A 96 -16.28 -1.53 10.58
C LYS A 96 -15.21 -2.61 10.50
N THR A 97 -14.43 -2.71 11.57
CA THR A 97 -13.51 -3.82 11.76
C THR A 97 -14.29 -5.11 11.83
N GLN A 98 -13.80 -6.13 11.13
CA GLN A 98 -14.43 -7.44 11.10
C GLN A 98 -13.46 -8.48 11.60
N TYR A 99 -13.99 -9.39 12.42
CA TYR A 99 -13.37 -10.66 12.73
C TYR A 99 -13.55 -11.59 11.54
N LEU A 100 -12.58 -12.50 11.34
CA LEU A 100 -12.79 -13.58 10.40
C LEU A 100 -13.74 -14.60 11.00
N GLU A 101 -14.84 -14.87 10.31
CA GLU A 101 -15.68 -16.02 10.60
C GLU A 101 -14.99 -17.29 10.08
N GLY A 102 -14.97 -18.35 10.88
CA GLY A 102 -14.33 -19.63 10.54
C GLY A 102 -12.88 -19.76 11.03
N PRO A 103 -12.19 -20.85 10.64
CA PRO A 103 -10.83 -21.12 11.11
C PRO A 103 -9.85 -20.10 10.49
N VAL A 104 -9.26 -19.26 11.34
CA VAL A 104 -8.11 -18.41 10.98
C VAL A 104 -6.91 -19.29 10.67
N MET A 105 -6.02 -18.82 9.79
CA MET A 105 -4.79 -19.52 9.44
C MET A 105 -4.04 -20.04 10.68
N LYS A 106 -3.46 -21.25 10.55
CA LYS A 106 -2.66 -21.85 11.62
C LYS A 106 -1.43 -20.98 11.91
N ASP A 107 -1.23 -20.66 13.19
CA ASP A 107 -0.10 -19.88 13.70
C ASP A 107 0.14 -18.58 12.90
N PRO A 108 -0.64 -17.52 13.13
CA PRO A 108 -0.36 -16.20 12.55
C PRO A 108 0.85 -15.50 13.20
N GLY A 109 1.50 -16.11 14.20
CA GLY A 109 2.64 -15.56 14.92
C GLY A 109 2.33 -14.23 15.60
N ASP A 110 3.23 -13.26 15.41
CA ASP A 110 3.15 -11.89 15.95
C ASP A 110 2.17 -10.97 15.22
N MET A 111 1.23 -11.49 14.42
CA MET A 111 0.26 -10.68 13.69
C MET A 111 -0.62 -9.87 14.66
N CYS A 112 -0.66 -8.55 14.51
CA CYS A 112 -1.47 -7.69 15.36
C CYS A 112 -1.85 -6.40 14.64
N PHE A 113 -3.16 -6.16 14.50
CA PHE A 113 -3.68 -4.99 13.82
C PHE A 113 -3.80 -3.74 14.71
N SER A 114 -3.83 -2.59 14.04
CA SER A 114 -3.78 -1.28 14.68
C SER A 114 -4.89 -1.03 15.69
N GLU A 115 -6.12 -1.46 15.39
CA GLU A 115 -7.26 -1.23 16.30
C GLU A 115 -7.07 -1.95 17.63
N PHE A 116 -6.57 -3.19 17.61
CA PHE A 116 -6.29 -3.95 18.82
C PHE A 116 -5.27 -3.22 19.70
N LEU A 117 -4.16 -2.74 19.11
CA LEU A 117 -3.14 -2.00 19.86
C LEU A 117 -3.71 -0.70 20.45
N LEU A 118 -4.47 0.06 19.67
CA LEU A 118 -5.04 1.34 20.12
C LEU A 118 -6.13 1.19 21.19
N ASN A 119 -6.93 0.12 21.13
CA ASN A 119 -7.94 -0.19 22.14
C ASN A 119 -7.34 -0.65 23.48
N ASN A 120 -6.07 -1.10 23.45
CA ASN A 120 -5.33 -1.50 24.65
C ASN A 120 -4.29 -0.45 25.07
N ARG A 121 -4.48 0.81 24.68
CA ARG A 121 -3.54 1.90 25.01
C ARG A 121 -3.45 2.23 26.50
N THR A 122 -4.55 2.00 27.24
CA THR A 122 -4.61 2.22 28.68
C THR A 122 -4.53 0.88 29.42
N PRO A 123 -3.86 0.80 30.59
CA PRO A 123 -3.79 -0.42 31.41
C PRO A 123 -5.15 -0.94 31.90
N SER A 124 -6.23 -0.17 31.72
CA SER A 124 -7.56 -0.40 32.28
C SER A 124 -8.40 -1.48 31.59
N THR A 125 -7.92 -2.16 30.55
CA THR A 125 -8.70 -3.22 29.90
C THR A 125 -8.79 -4.46 30.80
N PRO A 126 -10.00 -4.98 31.10
CA PRO A 126 -10.15 -6.18 31.92
C PRO A 126 -9.38 -7.36 31.33
N THR A 127 -8.56 -8.00 32.16
CA THR A 127 -7.72 -9.16 31.84
C THR A 127 -8.50 -10.47 31.65
N THR A 128 -9.81 -10.43 31.40
CA THR A 128 -10.71 -11.59 31.55
C THR A 128 -11.12 -12.31 30.27
N THR A 129 -10.82 -11.80 29.08
CA THR A 129 -11.07 -12.57 27.84
C THR A 129 -10.03 -13.68 27.68
N SER A 130 -10.51 -14.87 27.30
CA SER A 130 -9.68 -16.03 26.98
C SER A 130 -8.63 -15.69 25.91
N GLU A 131 -7.54 -16.46 25.85
CA GLU A 131 -6.49 -16.25 24.83
C GLU A 131 -7.06 -16.36 23.40
N THR A 132 -8.03 -17.26 23.18
CA THR A 132 -8.74 -17.44 21.92
C THR A 132 -9.52 -16.19 21.50
N GLU A 133 -10.27 -15.58 22.43
CA GLU A 133 -10.99 -14.34 22.17
C GLU A 133 -10.02 -13.19 21.88
N ARG A 134 -8.96 -13.06 22.70
CA ARG A 134 -7.94 -12.03 22.49
C ARG A 134 -7.26 -12.15 21.13
N ASN A 135 -6.92 -13.36 20.71
CA ASN A 135 -6.31 -13.60 19.41
C ASN A 135 -7.28 -13.27 18.27
N SER A 136 -8.56 -13.61 18.41
CA SER A 136 -9.59 -13.20 17.44
C SER A 136 -9.68 -11.68 17.30
N LEU A 137 -9.55 -10.93 18.41
CA LEU A 137 -9.50 -9.46 18.39
C LEU A 137 -8.22 -8.91 17.73
N LYS A 138 -7.05 -9.54 17.93
CA LYS A 138 -5.77 -9.12 17.33
C LYS A 138 -5.80 -9.16 15.81
N TYR A 139 -6.53 -10.12 15.24
CA TYR A 139 -6.61 -10.37 13.78
C TYR A 139 -7.81 -9.68 13.12
N ALA A 140 -8.56 -8.87 13.87
CA ALA A 140 -9.66 -8.10 13.34
C ALA A 140 -9.11 -6.89 12.55
N THR A 141 -9.54 -6.73 11.29
CA THR A 141 -9.09 -5.60 10.46
C THR A 141 -10.20 -5.08 9.55
N LYS A 142 -10.07 -3.80 9.15
CA LYS A 142 -10.90 -3.19 8.11
C LYS A 142 -10.36 -3.47 6.71
N VAL A 143 -9.09 -3.86 6.56
CA VAL A 143 -8.44 -3.98 5.25
C VAL A 143 -8.83 -5.27 4.56
N ILE A 144 -8.93 -5.20 3.23
CA ILE A 144 -8.97 -6.36 2.33
C ILE A 144 -8.05 -6.05 1.14
N LEU A 145 -7.01 -6.86 0.98
CA LEU A 145 -6.15 -6.86 -0.19
C LEU A 145 -6.75 -7.79 -1.25
N ILE A 146 -6.87 -7.28 -2.48
CA ILE A 146 -7.41 -7.98 -3.65
C ILE A 146 -6.37 -7.95 -4.79
N ASP A 147 -6.68 -8.69 -5.87
CA ASP A 147 -5.93 -8.64 -7.14
C ASP A 147 -4.48 -9.13 -7.07
N PHE A 148 -4.35 -10.43 -6.81
CA PHE A 148 -3.07 -11.15 -6.76
C PHE A 148 -2.60 -11.65 -8.14
N ASP A 149 -3.12 -11.11 -9.24
CA ASP A 149 -2.75 -11.55 -10.60
C ASP A 149 -1.26 -11.28 -10.92
N MET A 150 -0.68 -10.28 -10.25
CA MET A 150 0.72 -9.91 -10.35
C MET A 150 1.59 -10.44 -9.21
N ALA A 151 0.99 -11.17 -8.27
CA ALA A 151 1.68 -11.68 -7.11
C ALA A 151 2.76 -12.72 -7.50
N GLU A 152 3.81 -12.81 -6.68
CA GLU A 152 4.90 -13.75 -6.90
C GLU A 152 5.17 -14.56 -5.65
N ASN A 153 5.16 -15.88 -5.81
CA ASN A 153 5.69 -16.77 -4.80
C ASN A 153 7.22 -16.85 -4.96
N GLN A 154 7.95 -16.41 -3.94
CA GLN A 154 9.42 -16.41 -3.92
C GLN A 154 10.03 -17.75 -3.50
N THR A 155 9.22 -18.78 -3.18
CA THR A 155 9.77 -20.12 -2.93
C THR A 155 10.49 -20.66 -4.17
N PRO A 156 11.61 -21.39 -4.03
CA PRO A 156 12.45 -21.83 -5.15
C PRO A 156 11.81 -22.86 -6.10
N ILE A 157 10.52 -23.17 -5.94
CA ILE A 157 9.85 -24.18 -6.75
C ILE A 157 9.66 -23.62 -8.16
N LEU A 158 10.19 -24.33 -9.15
CA LEU A 158 9.97 -24.11 -10.58
C LEU A 158 8.47 -24.18 -10.88
N THR A 159 7.78 -23.06 -10.75
CA THR A 159 6.43 -22.94 -11.31
C THR A 159 6.60 -22.82 -12.82
N GLY A 160 5.91 -23.67 -13.58
CA GLY A 160 5.90 -23.64 -15.06
C GLY A 160 5.27 -22.37 -15.67
N THR A 161 5.08 -21.32 -14.87
CA THR A 161 4.42 -20.06 -15.21
C THR A 161 5.43 -18.97 -15.57
N GLY A 162 6.48 -19.31 -16.34
CA GLY A 162 7.47 -18.37 -16.85
C GLY A 162 8.25 -17.59 -15.78
N ASN A 163 9.26 -16.83 -16.21
CA ASN A 163 10.02 -15.98 -15.30
C ASN A 163 9.20 -14.72 -14.96
N PRO A 164 9.04 -14.37 -13.67
CA PRO A 164 8.39 -13.14 -13.27
C PRO A 164 9.08 -11.92 -13.88
N LYS A 165 8.32 -10.99 -14.46
CA LYS A 165 8.90 -9.75 -15.01
C LYS A 165 9.44 -8.89 -13.88
N SER A 166 10.68 -8.39 -13.95
CA SER A 166 11.25 -7.50 -12.92
C SER A 166 10.37 -6.28 -12.63
N ARG A 167 9.77 -5.69 -13.68
CA ARG A 167 8.87 -4.53 -13.60
C ARG A 167 7.41 -4.95 -13.75
N THR A 168 6.68 -4.88 -12.64
CA THR A 168 5.29 -5.30 -12.52
C THR A 168 4.58 -4.37 -11.52
N GLY A 169 3.31 -4.06 -11.78
CA GLY A 169 2.46 -3.21 -10.96
C GLY A 169 2.04 -1.91 -11.64
N THR A 170 1.19 -1.16 -10.96
CA THR A 170 0.61 0.08 -11.49
C THR A 170 1.62 1.24 -11.37
N PRO A 171 2.07 1.87 -12.48
CA PRO A 171 3.24 2.74 -12.48
C PRO A 171 3.21 3.91 -11.49
N LEU A 172 2.03 4.47 -11.18
CA LEU A 172 1.93 5.60 -10.26
C LEU A 172 2.29 5.23 -8.81
N TRP A 173 2.03 3.98 -8.41
CA TRP A 173 2.22 3.52 -7.03
C TRP A 173 3.42 2.60 -6.87
N MET A 174 3.90 1.98 -7.95
CA MET A 174 5.10 1.15 -7.97
C MET A 174 6.31 1.86 -7.31
N ALA A 175 7.11 1.12 -6.54
CA ALA A 175 8.37 1.60 -5.97
C ALA A 175 9.28 2.28 -7.01
N ARG A 176 9.97 3.36 -6.62
CA ARG A 176 10.74 4.20 -7.56
C ARG A 176 11.83 3.42 -8.30
N LEU A 177 12.57 2.57 -7.61
CA LEU A 177 13.61 1.73 -8.21
C LEU A 177 13.03 0.83 -9.32
N LEU A 178 11.85 0.23 -9.09
CA LEU A 178 11.20 -0.64 -10.07
C LEU A 178 10.66 0.13 -11.27
N ARG A 179 10.13 1.34 -11.03
CA ARG A 179 9.62 2.20 -12.10
C ARG A 179 10.74 2.76 -12.96
N ALA A 180 11.85 3.18 -12.36
CA ALA A 180 13.05 3.64 -13.04
C ALA A 180 13.82 2.49 -13.72
N ASN A 181 13.67 1.27 -13.19
CA ASN A 181 14.42 0.08 -13.60
C ASN A 181 15.96 0.26 -13.46
N GLU A 182 16.35 1.04 -12.46
CA GLU A 182 17.74 1.30 -12.11
C GLU A 182 17.87 1.73 -10.64
N TYR A 183 19.04 1.47 -10.05
CA TYR A 183 19.50 2.16 -8.87
C TYR A 183 19.84 3.60 -9.24
N ILE A 184 19.41 4.51 -8.37
CA ILE A 184 19.55 5.95 -8.58
C ILE A 184 20.59 6.41 -7.57
N LYS A 185 21.59 7.15 -8.06
CA LYS A 185 22.68 7.64 -7.21
C LYS A 185 22.11 8.40 -6.03
N ALA A 186 22.53 8.02 -4.82
CA ALA A 186 22.11 8.66 -3.58
C ALA A 186 23.22 8.54 -2.53
N ASP A 187 23.60 9.67 -1.95
CA ASP A 187 24.54 9.75 -0.83
C ASP A 187 23.75 10.31 0.37
N VAL A 188 23.28 9.44 1.26
CA VAL A 188 22.24 9.80 2.23
C VAL A 188 22.53 9.26 3.62
N VAL A 189 22.09 9.99 4.64
CA VAL A 189 22.02 9.49 6.02
C VAL A 189 20.73 8.71 6.18
N ALA A 190 20.80 7.38 6.16
CA ALA A 190 19.69 6.52 6.51
C ALA A 190 19.36 6.69 8.02
N PRO A 191 18.11 6.99 8.38
CA PRO A 191 17.74 7.15 9.78
C PRO A 191 17.75 5.81 10.52
N SER A 192 17.90 5.87 11.84
CA SER A 192 17.66 4.72 12.72
C SER A 192 16.21 4.25 12.65
N ILE A 193 15.97 3.01 13.07
CA ILE A 193 14.62 2.48 13.18
C ILE A 193 13.81 3.37 14.15
N PRO A 194 12.60 3.80 13.75
CA PRO A 194 11.77 4.68 14.56
C PRO A 194 11.47 4.09 15.94
N GLN A 195 11.60 4.92 16.97
CA GLN A 195 11.23 4.56 18.34
C GLN A 195 9.75 4.82 18.57
N LEU A 196 9.12 3.99 19.42
CA LEU A 196 7.67 3.99 19.67
C LEU A 196 7.20 5.09 20.63
N GLY A 197 8.10 5.65 21.44
CA GLY A 197 7.73 6.66 22.45
C GLY A 197 6.72 6.11 23.46
N ASP A 198 5.71 6.91 23.80
CA ASP A 198 4.69 6.56 24.80
C ASP A 198 3.91 5.28 24.48
N GLY A 199 3.84 4.90 23.20
CA GLY A 199 3.19 3.66 22.77
C GLY A 199 4.00 2.39 23.01
N GLU A 200 5.26 2.49 23.46
CA GLU A 200 6.18 1.34 23.57
C GLU A 200 5.68 0.26 24.53
N GLN A 201 5.13 0.62 25.69
CA GLN A 201 4.69 -0.37 26.67
C GLN A 201 3.61 -1.31 26.11
N VAL A 202 2.66 -0.76 25.37
CA VAL A 202 1.57 -1.50 24.73
C VAL A 202 2.12 -2.37 23.60
N TYR A 203 3.00 -1.81 22.78
CA TYR A 203 3.64 -2.56 21.70
C TYR A 203 4.46 -3.72 22.26
N ARG A 204 5.29 -3.49 23.27
CA ARG A 204 6.08 -4.53 23.96
C ARG A 204 5.21 -5.62 24.57
N ARG A 205 4.06 -5.26 25.17
CA ARG A 205 3.13 -6.22 25.77
C ARG A 205 2.61 -7.26 24.78
N PHE A 206 2.42 -6.88 23.52
CA PHE A 206 1.81 -7.74 22.50
C PHE A 206 2.77 -8.21 21.41
N LEU A 207 3.91 -7.54 21.24
CA LEU A 207 4.83 -7.67 20.10
C LEU A 207 6.30 -7.66 20.56
N VAL A 208 6.61 -8.27 21.71
CA VAL A 208 7.98 -8.31 22.26
C VAL A 208 9.00 -8.89 21.27
N GLU A 209 8.65 -9.99 20.59
CA GLU A 209 9.50 -10.64 19.59
C GLU A 209 9.87 -9.70 18.43
N ARG A 210 8.98 -8.76 18.07
CA ARG A 210 9.27 -7.76 17.02
C ARG A 210 10.30 -6.74 17.49
N LEU A 211 10.27 -6.36 18.77
CA LEU A 211 11.26 -5.45 19.35
C LEU A 211 12.63 -6.13 19.47
N GLU A 212 12.65 -7.43 19.77
CA GLU A 212 13.88 -8.22 19.82
C GLU A 212 14.47 -8.45 18.43
N LYS A 213 13.63 -8.73 17.43
CA LYS A 213 14.05 -8.90 16.04
C LYS A 213 14.52 -7.60 15.40
N PHE A 214 13.89 -6.48 15.76
CA PHE A 214 14.21 -5.15 15.25
C PHE A 214 14.61 -4.20 16.39
N PRO A 215 15.78 -4.40 17.01
CA PRO A 215 16.27 -3.52 18.06
C PRO A 215 16.60 -2.14 17.49
N SER A 216 16.83 -1.18 18.38
CA SER A 216 17.35 0.12 17.99
C SER A 216 18.69 -0.04 17.27
N ASN A 217 18.87 0.70 16.18
CA ASN A 217 20.13 0.82 15.47
C ASN A 217 20.52 2.30 15.31
N GLU A 218 21.75 2.55 14.87
CA GLU A 218 22.25 3.91 14.69
C GLU A 218 21.82 4.50 13.34
N LYS A 219 22.21 5.74 13.06
CA LYS A 219 22.12 6.29 11.70
C LYS A 219 23.28 5.76 10.87
N GLU A 220 23.11 5.67 9.56
CA GLU A 220 24.12 5.13 8.66
C GLU A 220 24.28 6.02 7.43
N MET A 221 25.52 6.22 6.97
CA MET A 221 25.79 6.79 5.66
C MET A 221 25.68 5.69 4.60
N VAL A 222 24.73 5.83 3.68
CA VAL A 222 24.50 4.88 2.58
C VAL A 222 24.88 5.54 1.26
N PHE A 223 25.72 4.86 0.48
CA PHE A 223 26.21 5.29 -0.83
C PHE A 223 25.66 4.36 -1.91
N VAL A 224 24.61 4.81 -2.61
CA VAL A 224 23.98 4.04 -3.69
C VAL A 224 24.71 4.33 -5.00
N GLN A 225 25.30 3.29 -5.59
CA GLN A 225 25.89 3.39 -6.92
C GLN A 225 24.79 3.29 -7.98
N PRO A 226 24.74 4.22 -8.96
CA PRO A 226 23.75 4.15 -10.02
C PRO A 226 24.02 2.97 -10.94
N GLY A 227 22.96 2.31 -11.42
CA GLY A 227 23.12 1.17 -12.31
C GLY A 227 21.80 0.49 -12.66
N LYS A 228 21.70 -0.04 -13.87
CA LYS A 228 20.51 -0.79 -14.29
C LYS A 228 20.31 -2.03 -13.43
N LEU A 229 19.05 -2.36 -13.16
CA LEU A 229 18.73 -3.61 -12.47
C LEU A 229 19.16 -4.80 -13.33
N SER A 230 19.79 -5.79 -12.69
CA SER A 230 20.14 -7.06 -13.33
C SER A 230 18.90 -7.74 -13.90
N SER A 231 19.08 -8.55 -14.96
CA SER A 231 18.03 -9.44 -15.46
C SER A 231 17.57 -10.47 -14.41
N SER A 232 18.43 -10.78 -13.42
CA SER A 232 18.12 -11.65 -12.28
C SER A 232 17.49 -10.92 -11.08
N PHE A 233 17.25 -9.61 -11.20
CA PHE A 233 16.64 -8.84 -10.12
C PHE A 233 15.26 -9.38 -9.77
N ARG A 234 15.00 -9.56 -8.46
CA ARG A 234 13.70 -9.95 -7.94
C ARG A 234 13.10 -8.88 -7.05
N HIS A 235 11.78 -8.77 -7.13
CA HIS A 235 11.00 -7.91 -6.25
C HIS A 235 11.20 -8.34 -4.79
N LYS A 236 11.29 -7.37 -3.88
CA LYS A 236 11.46 -7.58 -2.43
C LYS A 236 10.28 -6.96 -1.69
N LEU A 237 9.99 -7.48 -0.50
CA LEU A 237 8.88 -7.03 0.33
C LEU A 237 8.88 -5.51 0.54
N ARG A 238 10.03 -4.88 0.77
CA ARG A 238 10.13 -3.42 0.94
C ARG A 238 9.57 -2.57 -0.22
N TYR A 239 9.49 -3.11 -1.45
CA TYR A 239 8.89 -2.38 -2.58
C TYR A 239 7.36 -2.38 -2.52
N ASP A 240 6.75 -3.41 -1.93
CA ASP A 240 5.34 -3.40 -1.55
C ASP A 240 5.09 -2.30 -0.50
N ALA A 241 5.96 -2.17 0.52
CA ALA A 241 5.88 -1.07 1.51
C ALA A 241 6.02 0.32 0.89
N GLU A 242 6.93 0.53 -0.07
CA GLU A 242 7.02 1.81 -0.78
C GLU A 242 5.72 2.11 -1.57
N SER A 243 5.09 1.08 -2.15
CA SER A 243 3.83 1.23 -2.86
C SER A 243 2.66 1.59 -1.93
N VAL A 244 2.67 1.06 -0.71
CA VAL A 244 1.78 1.47 0.39
C VAL A 244 1.99 2.96 0.74
N PHE A 245 3.24 3.40 0.87
CA PHE A 245 3.56 4.81 1.12
C PHE A 245 3.02 5.73 0.01
N TRP A 246 3.20 5.38 -1.26
CA TRP A 246 2.67 6.20 -2.37
C TRP A 246 1.14 6.24 -2.39
N SER A 247 0.48 5.14 -2.02
CA SER A 247 -0.99 5.12 -1.87
C SER A 247 -1.44 6.09 -0.78
N MET A 248 -0.75 6.13 0.36
CA MET A 248 -1.02 7.05 1.46
C MET A 248 -0.77 8.52 1.07
N VAL A 249 0.35 8.82 0.42
CA VAL A 249 0.66 10.18 -0.09
C VAL A 249 -0.45 10.68 -0.99
N TRP A 250 -0.95 9.82 -1.89
CA TRP A 250 -2.03 10.18 -2.80
C TRP A 250 -3.31 10.57 -2.07
N TRP A 251 -3.71 9.76 -1.08
CA TRP A 251 -4.87 10.08 -0.24
C TRP A 251 -4.70 11.42 0.47
N CYS A 252 -3.52 11.67 1.08
CA CYS A 252 -3.26 12.89 1.84
C CYS A 252 -3.32 14.14 0.95
N ILE A 253 -2.74 14.07 -0.25
CA ILE A 253 -2.67 15.20 -1.18
C ILE A 253 -4.06 15.57 -1.71
N GLU A 254 -4.88 14.57 -2.03
CA GLU A 254 -6.24 14.80 -2.54
C GLU A 254 -7.24 15.16 -1.43
N ALA A 255 -6.94 14.85 -0.17
CA ALA A 255 -7.83 15.12 0.95
C ALA A 255 -8.01 16.62 1.20
N GLN A 256 -9.27 17.05 1.21
CA GLN A 256 -9.73 18.34 1.76
C GLN A 256 -10.87 18.07 2.74
N PRO A 257 -11.01 18.85 3.82
CA PRO A 257 -12.10 18.71 4.77
C PRO A 257 -13.47 18.76 4.10
N ASN A 258 -14.41 17.99 4.63
CA ASN A 258 -15.79 18.10 4.22
C ASN A 258 -16.34 19.50 4.58
N GLY A 259 -17.01 20.15 3.63
CA GLY A 259 -17.54 21.50 3.80
C GLY A 259 -16.55 22.64 3.55
N ASP A 260 -15.28 22.37 3.20
CA ASP A 260 -14.39 23.44 2.74
C ASP A 260 -14.76 23.91 1.32
N ASN A 261 -15.29 25.13 1.24
CA ASN A 261 -15.65 25.79 0.00
C ASN A 261 -14.53 26.68 -0.57
N LYS A 262 -13.47 26.96 0.22
CA LYS A 262 -12.34 27.80 -0.20
C LYS A 262 -11.30 27.00 -0.97
N GLY A 263 -11.14 25.72 -0.64
CA GLY A 263 -10.42 24.71 -1.41
C GLY A 263 -8.94 25.03 -1.60
N SER A 264 -8.11 24.73 -0.59
CA SER A 264 -6.65 24.76 -0.78
C SER A 264 -6.26 23.91 -1.99
N LYS A 265 -5.56 24.53 -2.95
CA LYS A 265 -5.15 23.86 -4.19
C LYS A 265 -3.89 23.02 -3.95
N ILE A 266 -3.75 21.95 -4.73
CA ILE A 266 -2.49 21.20 -4.80
C ILE A 266 -1.52 22.03 -5.64
N GLU A 267 -0.34 22.30 -5.10
CA GLU A 267 0.71 23.00 -5.83
C GLU A 267 1.09 22.23 -7.11
N SER A 268 1.23 22.92 -8.23
CA SER A 268 1.49 22.26 -9.51
C SER A 268 2.84 21.54 -9.54
N GLY A 269 3.86 22.05 -8.83
CA GLY A 269 5.17 21.39 -8.72
C GLY A 269 5.04 20.02 -8.06
N VAL A 270 4.41 19.99 -6.88
CA VAL A 270 4.11 18.76 -6.13
C VAL A 270 3.31 17.76 -6.98
N TRP A 271 2.27 18.22 -7.69
CA TRP A 271 1.48 17.33 -8.54
C TRP A 271 2.28 16.78 -9.72
N MET A 272 3.14 17.61 -10.32
CA MET A 272 4.02 17.18 -11.42
C MET A 272 5.04 16.16 -10.94
N ASP A 273 5.62 16.32 -9.75
CA ASP A 273 6.60 15.35 -9.22
C ASP A 273 6.02 13.93 -9.12
N LEU A 274 4.72 13.83 -8.83
CA LEU A 274 4.01 12.56 -8.68
C LEU A 274 3.51 11.97 -10.01
N THR A 275 3.02 12.82 -10.92
CA THR A 275 2.28 12.40 -12.12
C THR A 275 3.12 12.40 -13.39
N TYR A 276 4.28 13.06 -13.39
CA TYR A 276 5.06 13.25 -14.61
C TYR A 276 5.63 11.95 -15.17
N ARG A 277 5.78 11.89 -16.50
CA ARG A 277 6.22 10.67 -17.21
C ARG A 277 7.60 10.18 -16.77
N LYS A 278 8.52 11.09 -16.46
CA LYS A 278 9.93 10.78 -16.12
C LYS A 278 10.17 10.44 -14.63
N ASP A 279 9.17 9.94 -13.92
CA ASP A 279 9.20 9.58 -12.48
C ASP A 279 10.07 10.53 -11.61
N GLN A 280 9.53 11.69 -11.28
CA GLN A 280 10.22 12.72 -10.50
C GLN A 280 10.09 12.50 -8.98
N ARG A 281 9.56 11.34 -8.55
CA ARG A 281 9.32 11.05 -7.13
C ARG A 281 10.60 10.99 -6.29
N ASN A 282 11.78 10.85 -6.90
CA ASN A 282 13.04 11.04 -6.17
C ASN A 282 13.22 12.47 -5.69
N SER A 283 12.88 13.47 -6.52
CA SER A 283 12.87 14.87 -6.09
C SER A 283 11.94 15.04 -4.89
N PHE A 284 10.75 14.45 -4.95
CA PHE A 284 9.77 14.48 -3.86
C PHE A 284 10.31 13.85 -2.55
N ILE A 285 11.11 12.78 -2.62
CA ILE A 285 11.66 12.13 -1.42
C ILE A 285 12.89 12.89 -0.86
N THR A 286 13.75 13.37 -1.74
CA THR A 286 14.96 14.13 -1.37
C THR A 286 14.60 15.51 -0.84
N ASN A 287 13.78 16.25 -1.58
CA ASN A 287 13.32 17.60 -1.26
C ASN A 287 11.85 17.55 -0.82
N PHE A 288 11.60 16.82 0.27
CA PHE A 288 10.24 16.57 0.74
C PHE A 288 9.45 17.88 0.94
N PRO A 289 8.32 18.07 0.23
CA PRO A 289 7.64 19.35 0.22
C PRO A 289 7.07 19.69 1.60
N THR A 290 6.91 20.99 1.83
CA THR A 290 6.29 21.53 3.05
C THR A 290 5.00 22.25 2.69
N GLU A 291 4.00 22.20 3.57
CA GLU A 291 2.71 22.87 3.38
C GLU A 291 1.95 22.45 2.11
N PHE A 292 2.22 21.24 1.60
CA PHE A 292 1.59 20.71 0.39
C PHE A 292 0.24 20.03 0.66
N LEU A 293 -0.02 19.68 1.92
CA LEU A 293 -1.32 19.16 2.35
C LEU A 293 -2.31 20.30 2.62
N HIS A 294 -3.59 19.96 2.70
CA HIS A 294 -4.57 20.88 3.22
C HIS A 294 -4.20 21.32 4.65
N PRO A 295 -4.36 22.61 5.05
CA PRO A 295 -4.00 23.08 6.39
C PRO A 295 -4.55 22.22 7.54
N GLU A 296 -5.82 21.80 7.46
CA GLU A 296 -6.46 20.89 8.44
C GLU A 296 -5.84 19.49 8.56
N TYR A 297 -4.99 19.09 7.60
CA TYR A 297 -4.29 17.80 7.60
C TYR A 297 -2.77 17.94 7.69
N ARG A 298 -2.26 19.15 7.95
CA ARG A 298 -0.82 19.48 7.92
C ARG A 298 0.02 18.64 8.90
N GLN A 299 -0.58 18.14 9.97
CA GLN A 299 0.08 17.27 10.95
C GLN A 299 0.59 15.97 10.31
N LEU A 300 -0.07 15.48 9.24
CA LEU A 300 0.37 14.29 8.49
C LEU A 300 1.69 14.52 7.74
N GLU A 301 2.07 15.76 7.45
CA GLU A 301 3.32 16.07 6.72
C GLU A 301 4.55 15.58 7.47
N ARG A 302 4.56 15.67 8.80
CA ARG A 302 5.67 15.16 9.61
C ARG A 302 5.80 13.66 9.49
N LEU A 303 4.68 12.92 9.58
CA LEU A 303 4.67 11.47 9.41
C LEU A 303 5.17 11.07 8.01
N LEU A 304 4.65 11.71 6.96
CA LEU A 304 5.06 11.42 5.59
C LEU A 304 6.54 11.74 5.34
N ARG A 305 7.06 12.82 5.94
CA ARG A 305 8.48 13.18 5.86
C ARG A 305 9.37 12.14 6.54
N ASP A 306 8.98 11.68 7.73
CA ASP A 306 9.72 10.64 8.45
C ASP A 306 9.73 9.31 7.68
N MET A 307 8.60 8.94 7.06
CA MET A 307 8.51 7.78 6.16
C MET A 307 9.35 7.97 4.89
N ALA A 308 9.30 9.14 4.27
CA ALA A 308 10.10 9.45 3.09
C ALA A 308 11.60 9.40 3.37
N ALA A 309 12.04 9.82 4.57
CA ALA A 309 13.44 9.76 4.97
C ALA A 309 13.98 8.31 4.96
N LEU A 310 13.17 7.32 5.35
CA LEU A 310 13.51 5.90 5.27
C LEU A 310 13.66 5.39 3.83
N LEU A 311 13.11 6.11 2.83
CA LEU A 311 13.15 5.75 1.41
C LEU A 311 14.30 6.43 0.63
N ARG A 312 15.10 7.32 1.24
CA ARG A 312 16.08 8.14 0.51
C ARG A 312 17.26 7.37 -0.10
N GLY A 313 17.58 6.19 0.41
CA GLY A 313 18.62 5.30 -0.12
C GLY A 313 18.05 3.96 -0.56
N ASP A 314 18.93 2.99 -0.81
CA ASP A 314 18.54 1.59 -1.00
C ASP A 314 19.27 0.71 0.01
N TYR A 315 18.51 -0.10 0.75
CA TYR A 315 19.07 -0.96 1.79
C TYR A 315 19.95 -2.09 1.24
N ASP A 316 19.94 -2.37 -0.07
CA ASP A 316 20.94 -3.29 -0.65
C ASP A 316 22.37 -2.76 -0.54
N PHE A 317 22.55 -1.46 -0.33
CA PHE A 317 23.84 -0.79 -0.13
C PHE A 317 24.12 -0.44 1.34
N SER A 318 23.25 -0.86 2.26
CA SER A 318 23.50 -0.70 3.70
C SER A 318 24.48 -1.77 4.18
N GLU A 319 25.43 -1.39 5.01
CA GLU A 319 26.33 -2.26 5.77
C GLU A 319 25.62 -2.88 6.99
N ASP A 320 24.62 -2.21 7.54
CA ASP A 320 23.78 -2.72 8.61
C ASP A 320 22.88 -3.88 8.13
N SER A 321 23.23 -5.08 8.57
CA SER A 321 22.48 -6.30 8.28
C SER A 321 21.01 -6.24 8.71
N LEU A 322 20.66 -5.43 9.71
CA LEU A 322 19.29 -5.24 10.16
C LEU A 322 18.44 -4.56 9.08
N ARG A 323 18.99 -3.55 8.38
CA ARG A 323 18.29 -2.84 7.29
C ARG A 323 18.08 -3.70 6.05
N ARG A 324 18.99 -4.64 5.83
CA ARG A 324 18.90 -5.60 4.71
C ARG A 324 17.79 -6.63 4.89
N GLN A 325 17.23 -6.77 6.09
CA GLN A 325 16.12 -7.70 6.32
C GLN A 325 14.85 -7.23 5.57
N ASP A 326 14.15 -8.18 4.94
CA ASP A 326 12.97 -7.90 4.10
C ASP A 326 11.86 -7.11 4.83
N GLU A 327 11.66 -7.40 6.11
CA GLU A 327 10.60 -6.83 6.93
C GLU A 327 11.01 -5.49 7.60
N TYR A 328 12.27 -5.05 7.48
CA TYR A 328 12.77 -3.86 8.18
C TYR A 328 11.95 -2.59 7.87
N LEU A 329 11.69 -2.33 6.58
CA LEU A 329 10.93 -1.15 6.18
C LEU A 329 9.46 -1.21 6.65
N HIS A 330 8.88 -2.42 6.67
CA HIS A 330 7.52 -2.63 7.19
C HIS A 330 7.46 -2.28 8.68
N GLU A 331 8.38 -2.82 9.48
CA GLU A 331 8.50 -2.50 10.90
C GLU A 331 8.68 -0.99 11.12
N ALA A 332 9.62 -0.36 10.39
CA ALA A 332 9.90 1.06 10.55
C ALA A 332 8.68 1.94 10.24
N PHE A 333 7.95 1.65 9.16
CA PHE A 333 6.70 2.35 8.82
C PHE A 333 5.61 2.11 9.85
N GLN A 334 5.42 0.87 10.30
CA GLN A 334 4.42 0.53 11.30
C GLN A 334 4.69 1.24 12.63
N ARG A 335 5.95 1.35 13.09
CA ARG A 335 6.30 2.13 14.28
C ARG A 335 5.98 3.61 14.13
N LEU A 336 6.28 4.22 12.98
CA LEU A 336 5.95 5.63 12.71
C LEU A 336 4.44 5.87 12.73
N ILE A 337 3.68 5.02 12.03
CA ILE A 337 2.21 5.14 11.94
C ILE A 337 1.57 4.91 13.30
N TYR A 338 1.97 3.86 14.01
CA TYR A 338 1.44 3.55 15.33
C TYR A 338 1.75 4.66 16.34
N ARG A 339 3.00 5.14 16.41
CA ARG A 339 3.36 6.29 17.25
C ARG A 339 2.53 7.52 16.92
N PHE A 340 2.32 7.80 15.63
CA PHE A 340 1.50 8.94 15.21
C PHE A 340 0.04 8.79 15.64
N LEU A 341 -0.56 7.61 15.44
CA LEU A 341 -1.92 7.30 15.87
C LEU A 341 -2.07 7.38 17.39
N PHE A 342 -1.09 6.87 18.14
CA PHE A 342 -1.06 6.88 19.59
C PHE A 342 -1.04 8.32 20.13
N ASN A 343 -0.08 9.13 19.66
CA ASN A 343 0.12 10.50 20.14
C ASN A 343 -1.00 11.46 19.73
N ASN A 344 -1.72 11.15 18.65
CA ASN A 344 -2.80 11.98 18.13
C ASN A 344 -4.18 11.36 18.34
N TYR A 345 -4.30 10.36 19.22
CA TYR A 345 -5.54 9.58 19.35
C TYR A 345 -6.75 10.47 19.66
N ASP A 346 -6.62 11.47 20.53
CA ASP A 346 -7.73 12.34 20.93
C ASP A 346 -7.76 13.68 20.16
N GLN A 347 -6.89 13.85 19.15
CA GLN A 347 -6.80 15.08 18.38
C GLN A 347 -7.91 15.19 17.33
N LYS A 348 -8.57 16.35 17.23
CA LYS A 348 -9.73 16.55 16.34
C LYS A 348 -9.43 16.22 14.86
N PHE A 349 -8.26 16.63 14.37
CA PHE A 349 -7.90 16.46 12.95
C PHE A 349 -7.86 15.00 12.51
N ILE A 350 -7.55 14.05 13.41
CA ILE A 350 -7.44 12.63 13.06
C ILE A 350 -8.80 12.04 12.65
N ASN A 351 -9.89 12.64 13.13
CA ASN A 351 -11.27 12.24 12.86
C ASN A 351 -11.96 13.18 11.86
N GLN A 352 -11.27 14.19 11.33
CA GLN A 352 -11.83 15.15 10.39
C GLN A 352 -12.11 14.46 9.04
N GLU A 353 -13.39 14.24 8.73
CA GLU A 353 -13.79 13.65 7.45
C GLU A 353 -13.38 14.55 6.27
N LYS A 354 -12.84 13.91 5.22
CA LYS A 354 -12.59 14.55 3.94
C LYS A 354 -13.85 14.63 3.09
N SER A 355 -13.88 15.61 2.20
CA SER A 355 -14.84 15.74 1.11
C SER A 355 -14.77 14.54 0.16
N ARG A 356 -15.89 14.26 -0.50
CA ARG A 356 -15.94 13.29 -1.61
C ARG A 356 -15.19 13.80 -2.84
N LEU A 357 -15.08 15.11 -3.00
CA LEU A 357 -14.34 15.72 -4.11
C LEU A 357 -12.87 15.86 -3.73
N PRO A 358 -11.93 15.48 -4.61
CA PRO A 358 -10.51 15.70 -4.38
C PRO A 358 -10.18 17.20 -4.45
N ARG A 359 -9.07 17.58 -3.82
CA ARG A 359 -8.47 18.91 -4.01
C ARG A 359 -8.16 19.16 -5.49
N LYS A 360 -8.33 20.40 -5.92
CA LYS A 360 -8.00 20.82 -7.29
C LYS A 360 -6.52 21.17 -7.40
N VAL A 361 -5.88 20.79 -8.49
CA VAL A 361 -4.51 21.22 -8.81
C VAL A 361 -4.51 22.69 -9.23
N GLN A 362 -3.51 23.44 -8.80
CA GLN A 362 -3.28 24.80 -9.27
C GLN A 362 -3.06 24.79 -10.79
N LYS A 363 -3.82 25.62 -11.51
CA LYS A 363 -3.58 25.80 -12.95
C LYS A 363 -2.20 26.43 -13.13
N SER A 364 -1.27 25.71 -13.75
CA SER A 364 0.02 26.28 -14.17
C SER A 364 -0.04 26.69 -15.64
N PHE A 365 0.67 27.76 -15.99
CA PHE A 365 0.78 28.27 -17.37
C PHE A 365 1.41 27.23 -18.33
N LEU A 366 2.21 26.30 -17.80
CA LEU A 366 2.79 25.19 -18.56
C LEU A 366 1.76 24.09 -18.92
N MET A 367 0.66 23.97 -18.16
CA MET A 367 -0.42 23.02 -18.49
C MET A 367 -1.40 23.57 -19.54
N SER A 368 -1.61 24.89 -19.62
CA SER A 368 -2.48 25.50 -20.64
C SER A 368 -1.86 25.44 -22.05
N ASN A 369 -0.54 25.63 -22.16
CA ASN A 369 0.14 25.65 -23.46
C ASN A 369 0.40 24.26 -24.07
N ARG A 370 0.14 23.17 -23.32
CA ARG A 370 0.23 21.79 -23.84
C ARG A 370 -1.09 21.23 -24.36
N LEU A 371 -2.23 21.85 -24.02
CA LEU A 371 -3.54 21.44 -24.53
C LEU A 371 -3.89 22.10 -25.87
N THR A 372 -3.12 23.10 -26.32
CA THR A 372 -3.35 23.84 -27.57
C THR A 372 -2.47 23.39 -28.74
N SER A 373 -1.63 22.35 -28.58
CA SER A 373 -0.70 21.91 -29.63
C SER A 373 -0.78 20.41 -29.98
N SER A 374 -1.95 19.77 -29.81
CA SER A 374 -2.18 18.42 -30.31
C SER A 374 -3.47 18.35 -31.12
N SER A 375 -3.49 19.03 -32.27
CA SER A 375 -4.42 18.74 -33.37
C SER A 375 -3.78 17.71 -34.30
N ASP A 376 -3.60 16.48 -33.82
CA ASP A 376 -3.24 15.34 -34.67
C ASP A 376 -3.66 14.04 -33.96
N TYR A 377 -4.98 13.86 -33.85
CA TYR A 377 -5.55 12.52 -33.74
C TYR A 377 -6.77 12.46 -34.66
N ALA A 378 -6.63 11.61 -35.68
CA ALA A 378 -7.65 11.27 -36.65
C ALA A 378 -8.99 10.93 -35.97
N SER A 379 -10.06 11.48 -36.54
CA SER A 379 -11.43 11.20 -36.13
C SER A 379 -11.74 9.70 -36.21
N PRO A 380 -12.46 9.11 -35.24
CA PRO A 380 -12.96 7.75 -35.36
C PRO A 380 -14.09 7.68 -36.40
N PRO A 381 -14.28 6.54 -37.08
CA PRO A 381 -15.31 6.38 -38.10
C PRO A 381 -16.72 6.47 -37.47
N LYS A 382 -17.63 7.14 -38.18
CA LYS A 382 -19.06 7.23 -37.84
C LYS A 382 -19.67 5.82 -37.86
N VAL A 383 -20.29 5.42 -36.75
CA VAL A 383 -21.17 4.26 -36.69
C VAL A 383 -22.55 4.74 -37.12
N GLU A 384 -23.05 4.20 -38.24
CA GLU A 384 -24.43 4.37 -38.68
C GLU A 384 -25.37 3.64 -37.71
N SER A 385 -26.36 4.38 -37.24
CA SER A 385 -27.48 3.91 -36.44
C SER A 385 -28.45 3.12 -37.31
N PHE A 386 -28.65 1.83 -37.00
CA PHE A 386 -29.78 1.07 -37.48
C PHE A 386 -31.05 1.53 -36.76
N GLU A 387 -31.91 2.26 -37.47
CA GLU A 387 -33.29 2.49 -37.07
C GLU A 387 -34.13 1.24 -37.37
N SER A 388 -34.85 0.81 -36.35
CA SER A 388 -35.98 -0.11 -36.44
C SER A 388 -37.14 0.55 -37.21
N THR A 389 -37.65 -0.11 -38.24
CA THR A 389 -39.02 0.12 -38.72
C THR A 389 -39.77 -1.19 -38.81
N GLN A 390 -40.97 -1.16 -38.22
CA GLN A 390 -42.02 -2.16 -38.37
C GLN A 390 -42.58 -2.13 -39.80
N GLY A 391 -43.01 -3.30 -40.28
CA GLY A 391 -43.69 -3.56 -41.53
C GLY A 391 -43.80 -5.06 -41.74
#